data_AF-A0A9E2CDK3-F1
#
_entry.id   AF-A0A9E2CDK3-F1
#
_cell.length_a   1.000
_cell.length_b   1.000
_cell.length_c   1.000
_cell.angle_alpha   90.00
_cell.angle_beta   90.00
_cell.angle_gamma   90.00
#
_symmetry.space_group_name_H-M   'P 1'
#
loop_
_entity.id
_entity.type
_entity.pdbx_description
1 polymer ?
#
loop_
_entity_poly.entity_id
_entity_poly.type
_entity_poly.pdbx_seq_one_letter_code
_entity_poly.pdbx_strand_id
1 'polypeptide(L)'
;MILPIQIVLASLKAGAVIRMNTVFPDGSSAIKRLIVLTNKNEELVLALTTTSNINSPKRDYGKEDIFIKANSEKAFNLDTYIQLNRVIPINTEKIKIDYHQHELIILGEISVHLLEQVYQSIEKSELIEQKFISLILEEKIK
;
A
#
# COMPACT_ATOMS: atom_id res chain seq x y z
N MET A 1 10.90 -22.00 5.73
CA MET A 1 11.63 -21.32 6.83
C MET A 1 10.83 -20.06 7.16
N ILE A 2 10.28 -19.95 8.36
CA ILE A 2 9.54 -18.74 8.78
C ILE A 2 10.60 -17.70 9.17
N LEU A 3 10.54 -16.50 8.58
CA LEU A 3 11.44 -15.42 8.93
C LEU A 3 11.06 -14.89 10.33
N PRO A 4 12.03 -14.46 11.14
CA PRO A 4 11.75 -13.71 12.35
C PRO A 4 10.87 -12.49 12.05
N ILE A 5 9.86 -12.23 12.89
CA ILE A 5 8.91 -11.14 12.69
C ILE A 5 9.58 -9.76 12.60
N GLN A 6 10.71 -9.56 13.30
CA GLN A 6 11.52 -8.35 13.17
C GLN A 6 12.04 -8.13 11.74
N ILE A 7 12.44 -9.20 11.04
CA ILE A 7 12.91 -9.13 9.65
C ILE A 7 11.75 -8.78 8.72
N VAL A 8 10.57 -9.33 8.98
CA VAL A 8 9.35 -9.02 8.22
C VAL A 8 9.01 -7.55 8.36
N LEU A 9 8.92 -7.03 9.59
CA LEU A 9 8.60 -5.62 9.82
C LEU A 9 9.66 -4.67 9.21
N ALA A 10 10.94 -5.04 9.28
CA ALA A 10 12.02 -4.30 8.63
C ALA A 10 11.93 -4.31 7.09
N SER A 11 11.32 -5.35 6.50
CA SER A 11 11.09 -5.42 5.05
C SER A 11 9.91 -4.58 4.57
N LEU A 12 9.02 -4.15 5.47
CA LEU A 12 7.85 -3.32 5.14
C LEU A 12 8.19 -1.83 5.00
N LYS A 13 9.30 -1.50 4.34
CA LYS A 13 9.65 -0.10 4.06
C LYS A 13 8.76 0.49 2.97
N ALA A 14 8.86 1.80 2.75
CA ALA A 14 8.17 2.47 1.67
C ALA A 14 8.47 1.80 0.31
N GLY A 15 7.43 1.60 -0.48
CA GLY A 15 7.48 0.87 -1.76
C GLY A 15 7.35 -0.64 -1.63
N ALA A 16 7.38 -1.23 -0.43
CA ALA A 16 7.05 -2.65 -0.27
C ALA A 16 5.61 -2.93 -0.71
N VAL A 17 5.41 -4.04 -1.40
CA VAL A 17 4.10 -4.51 -1.83
C VAL A 17 3.72 -5.73 -1.03
N ILE A 18 2.60 -5.63 -0.31
CA ILE A 18 2.06 -6.73 0.49
C ILE A 18 0.68 -7.13 0.00
N ARG A 19 0.30 -8.38 0.29
CA ARG A 19 -1.05 -8.88 0.13
C ARG A 19 -1.54 -9.40 1.48
N MET A 20 -2.65 -8.84 1.96
CA MET A 20 -3.26 -9.23 3.24
C MET A 20 -4.77 -8.96 3.21
N ASN A 21 -5.48 -9.45 4.23
CA ASN A 21 -6.87 -9.07 4.44
C ASN A 21 -6.95 -7.64 5.02
N THR A 22 -7.62 -6.75 4.29
CA THR A 22 -7.76 -5.33 4.65
C THR A 22 -9.19 -5.05 5.05
N VAL A 23 -9.36 -4.43 6.22
CA VAL A 23 -10.66 -3.93 6.70
C VAL A 23 -10.77 -2.45 6.29
N PHE A 24 -11.87 -2.10 5.65
CA PHE A 24 -12.17 -0.75 5.19
C PHE A 24 -12.99 0.03 6.24
N PRO A 25 -13.05 1.37 6.15
CA PRO A 25 -13.83 2.19 7.08
C PRO A 25 -15.33 1.84 7.14
N ASP A 26 -15.89 1.27 6.06
CA ASP A 26 -17.27 0.79 6.00
C ASP A 26 -17.49 -0.57 6.69
N GLY A 27 -16.44 -1.12 7.33
CA GLY A 27 -16.44 -2.43 7.99
C GLY A 27 -16.32 -3.61 7.03
N SER A 28 -16.33 -3.38 5.72
CA SER A 28 -16.09 -4.44 4.74
C SER A 28 -14.64 -4.92 4.83
N SER A 29 -14.40 -6.20 4.53
CA SER A 29 -13.05 -6.74 4.44
C SER A 29 -12.81 -7.38 3.08
N ALA A 30 -11.60 -7.25 2.56
CA ALA A 30 -11.19 -7.92 1.35
C ALA A 30 -9.68 -8.13 1.33
N ILE A 31 -9.25 -9.22 0.70
CA ILE A 31 -7.83 -9.42 0.41
C ILE A 31 -7.39 -8.41 -0.66
N LYS A 32 -6.41 -7.57 -0.32
CA LYS A 32 -5.89 -6.52 -1.20
C LYS A 32 -4.39 -6.61 -1.33
N ARG A 33 -3.91 -6.14 -2.49
CA ARG A 33 -2.51 -5.75 -2.66
C ARG A 33 -2.38 -4.30 -2.24
N LEU A 34 -1.39 -4.04 -1.40
CA LEU A 34 -1.14 -2.76 -0.76
C LEU A 34 0.29 -2.32 -1.03
N ILE A 35 0.48 -1.03 -1.30
CA ILE A 35 1.81 -0.42 -1.40
C ILE A 35 2.07 0.33 -0.11
N VAL A 36 3.10 -0.07 0.63
CA VAL A 36 3.52 0.58 1.87
C VAL A 36 4.10 1.96 1.57
N LEU A 37 3.73 2.95 2.37
CA LEU A 37 4.11 4.35 2.21
C LEU A 37 5.07 4.85 3.29
N THR A 38 5.20 4.12 4.40
CA THR A 38 5.99 4.46 5.58
C THR A 38 7.24 3.58 5.68
N ASN A 39 8.31 4.13 6.23
CA ASN A 39 9.56 3.45 6.56
C ASN A 39 9.61 3.05 8.04
N LYS A 40 8.94 3.79 8.92
CA LYS A 40 8.95 3.57 10.37
C LYS A 40 7.65 2.93 10.84
N ASN A 41 7.65 1.62 10.85
CA ASN A 41 6.49 0.82 11.23
C ASN A 41 6.52 0.46 12.72
N GLU A 42 6.54 1.45 13.60
CA GLU A 42 6.54 1.21 15.04
C GLU A 42 5.14 0.77 15.50
N GLU A 43 4.13 1.63 15.34
CA GLU A 43 2.74 1.34 15.72
C GLU A 43 1.81 1.14 14.52
N LEU A 44 2.12 1.81 13.41
CA LEU A 44 1.25 1.91 12.26
C LEU A 44 2.03 1.85 10.95
N VAL A 45 1.42 1.22 9.94
CA VAL A 45 1.87 1.23 8.56
C VAL A 45 0.80 1.90 7.72
N LEU A 46 1.16 2.95 6.98
CA LEU A 46 0.26 3.52 5.98
C LEU A 46 0.48 2.82 4.66
N ALA A 47 -0.59 2.40 4.01
CA ALA A 47 -0.50 1.73 2.72
C ALA A 47 -1.64 2.14 1.76
N LEU A 48 -1.34 2.22 0.47
CA LEU A 48 -2.32 2.44 -0.58
C LEU A 48 -2.90 1.14 -1.09
N THR A 49 -4.21 1.09 -1.28
CA THR A 49 -4.82 -0.05 -1.97
C THR A 49 -4.59 0.00 -3.48
N THR A 50 -4.48 -1.18 -4.08
CA THR A 50 -4.39 -1.34 -5.54
C THR A 50 -5.52 -2.22 -6.07
N THR A 51 -5.82 -2.09 -7.35
CA THR A 51 -6.89 -2.84 -8.00
C THR A 51 -6.57 -3.16 -9.46
N SER A 52 -6.69 -4.42 -9.83
CA SER A 52 -6.59 -4.87 -11.23
C SER A 52 -7.97 -4.98 -11.91
N ASN A 53 -9.06 -4.63 -11.22
CA ASN A 53 -10.42 -4.64 -11.78
C ASN A 53 -10.71 -3.39 -12.62
N ILE A 54 -9.83 -3.08 -13.57
CA ILE A 54 -9.80 -1.80 -14.29
C ILE A 54 -11.05 -1.51 -15.14
N ASN A 55 -11.83 -2.53 -15.49
CA ASN A 55 -13.04 -2.40 -16.31
C ASN A 55 -14.33 -2.32 -15.48
N SER A 56 -14.24 -2.09 -14.17
CA SER A 56 -15.44 -2.05 -13.32
C SER A 56 -16.29 -0.81 -13.65
N PRO A 57 -17.51 -0.96 -14.20
CA PRO A 57 -18.38 0.19 -14.52
C PRO A 57 -18.88 0.91 -13.26
N LYS A 58 -18.67 0.32 -12.08
CA LYS A 58 -19.04 0.86 -10.78
C LYS A 58 -17.95 1.72 -10.14
N ARG A 59 -16.78 1.86 -10.78
CA ARG A 59 -15.66 2.65 -10.26
C ARG A 59 -15.34 3.79 -11.21
N ASP A 60 -15.40 5.00 -10.65
CA ASP A 60 -14.67 6.13 -11.19
C ASP A 60 -13.23 5.98 -10.72
N TYR A 61 -12.33 5.65 -11.64
CA TYR A 61 -10.90 5.73 -11.38
C TYR A 61 -10.54 7.20 -11.44
N GLY A 62 -10.27 7.79 -10.28
CA GLY A 62 -10.08 9.22 -10.16
C GLY A 62 -8.94 9.67 -11.09
N LYS A 63 -9.00 10.92 -11.57
CA LYS A 63 -7.90 11.52 -12.37
C LYS A 63 -6.53 11.45 -11.67
N GLU A 64 -6.53 11.26 -10.36
CA GLU A 64 -5.34 11.19 -9.52
C GLU A 64 -4.79 9.76 -9.37
N ASP A 65 -5.58 8.71 -9.67
CA ASP A 65 -5.12 7.33 -9.56
C ASP A 65 -3.97 7.03 -10.54
N ILE A 66 -2.99 6.25 -10.09
CA ILE A 66 -1.79 5.96 -10.89
C ILE A 66 -1.95 4.61 -11.58
N PHE A 67 -1.83 4.62 -12.91
CA PHE A 67 -1.88 3.40 -13.72
C PHE A 67 -0.53 2.70 -13.78
N ILE A 68 -0.53 1.41 -13.47
CA ILE A 68 0.60 0.48 -13.64
C ILE A 68 0.22 -0.48 -14.77
N LYS A 69 1.05 -0.52 -15.82
CA LYS A 69 0.89 -1.50 -16.89
C LYS A 69 1.31 -2.89 -16.41
N ALA A 70 0.62 -3.93 -16.87
CA ALA A 70 0.96 -5.31 -16.54
C ALA A 70 2.45 -5.60 -16.76
N ASN A 71 3.08 -6.21 -15.75
CA ASN A 71 4.49 -6.61 -15.73
C ASN A 71 5.52 -5.47 -15.84
N SER A 72 5.11 -4.19 -15.76
CA SER A 72 6.08 -3.08 -15.63
C SER A 72 6.74 -3.05 -14.26
N GLU A 73 6.07 -3.62 -13.25
CA GLU A 73 6.54 -3.76 -11.88
C GLU A 73 6.44 -5.24 -11.48
N LYS A 74 7.47 -5.79 -10.84
CA LYS A 74 7.54 -7.24 -10.54
C LYS A 74 6.38 -7.73 -9.66
N ALA A 75 5.87 -6.86 -8.80
CA ALA A 75 4.76 -7.18 -7.90
C ALA A 75 3.37 -7.18 -8.58
N PHE A 76 3.27 -6.74 -9.85
CA PHE A 76 2.02 -6.55 -10.57
C PHE A 76 2.04 -7.24 -11.94
N ASN A 77 1.33 -8.36 -12.05
CA ASN A 77 1.23 -9.16 -13.27
C ASN A 77 0.08 -8.75 -14.21
N LEU A 78 -0.76 -7.81 -13.78
CA LEU A 78 -1.93 -7.32 -14.50
C LEU A 78 -1.93 -5.80 -14.48
N ASP A 79 -2.63 -5.20 -15.45
CA ASP A 79 -2.92 -3.77 -15.45
C ASP A 79 -3.63 -3.41 -14.13
N THR A 80 -3.10 -2.41 -13.44
CA THR A 80 -3.47 -2.13 -12.05
C THR A 80 -3.49 -0.63 -11.80
N TYR A 81 -4.51 -0.16 -11.08
CA TYR A 81 -4.52 1.20 -10.53
C TYR A 81 -4.07 1.20 -9.07
N ILE A 82 -3.22 2.14 -8.71
CA ILE A 82 -3.00 2.58 -7.33
C ILE A 82 -4.10 3.58 -6.98
N GLN A 83 -4.85 3.30 -5.91
CA GLN A 83 -6.04 4.05 -5.53
C GLN A 83 -5.71 5.13 -4.50
N LEU A 84 -5.45 6.37 -4.92
CA LEU A 84 -4.97 7.43 -4.01
C LEU A 84 -5.97 7.80 -2.93
N ASN A 85 -7.27 7.73 -3.23
CA ASN A 85 -8.34 7.95 -2.28
C ASN A 85 -8.48 6.83 -1.21
N ARG A 86 -7.57 5.87 -1.17
CA ARG A 86 -7.62 4.71 -0.27
C ARG A 86 -6.26 4.45 0.38
N VAL A 87 -5.79 5.44 1.13
CA VAL A 87 -4.75 5.26 2.14
C VAL A 87 -5.37 4.57 3.35
N ILE A 88 -4.80 3.43 3.75
CA ILE A 88 -5.27 2.63 4.86
C ILE A 88 -4.21 2.61 5.96
N PRO A 89 -4.56 3.00 7.19
CA PRO A 89 -3.74 2.78 8.36
C PRO A 89 -3.86 1.33 8.84
N ILE A 90 -2.73 0.66 9.03
CA ILE A 90 -2.67 -0.75 9.44
C ILE A 90 -1.84 -0.84 10.72
N ASN A 91 -2.45 -1.33 11.80
CA ASN A 91 -1.74 -1.54 13.05
C ASN A 91 -0.67 -2.63 12.88
N THR A 92 0.54 -2.39 13.38
CA THR A 92 1.66 -3.33 13.27
C THR A 92 1.39 -4.65 13.99
N GLU A 93 0.61 -4.66 15.08
CA GLU A 93 0.16 -5.89 15.74
C GLU A 93 -0.71 -6.74 14.82
N LYS A 94 -1.58 -6.13 14.01
CA LYS A 94 -2.35 -6.87 13.00
C LYS A 94 -1.42 -7.51 11.98
N ILE A 95 -0.39 -6.80 11.52
CA ILE A 95 0.60 -7.34 10.58
C ILE A 95 1.32 -8.55 11.18
N LYS A 96 1.69 -8.49 12.47
CA LYS A 96 2.31 -9.62 13.18
C LYS A 96 1.38 -10.82 13.23
N ILE A 97 0.11 -10.60 13.60
CA ILE A 97 -0.91 -11.66 13.65
C ILE A 97 -1.09 -12.29 12.27
N ASP A 98 -1.35 -11.49 11.23
CA ASP A 98 -1.56 -11.98 9.87
C ASP A 98 -0.31 -12.71 9.33
N TYR A 99 0.90 -12.28 9.71
CA TYR A 99 2.13 -13.00 9.36
C TYR A 99 2.20 -14.39 9.99
N HIS A 100 1.95 -14.50 11.30
CA HIS A 100 1.96 -15.78 12.01
C HIS A 100 0.85 -16.73 11.53
N GLN A 101 -0.27 -16.17 11.05
CA GLN A 101 -1.38 -16.93 10.45
C GLN A 101 -1.15 -17.26 8.97
N HIS A 102 -0.03 -16.84 8.37
CA HIS A 102 0.26 -17.00 6.93
C HIS A 102 -0.75 -16.28 6.02
N GLU A 103 -1.40 -15.24 6.52
CA GLU A 103 -2.36 -14.39 5.82
C GLU A 103 -1.71 -13.12 5.24
N LEU A 104 -0.46 -12.83 5.62
CA LEU A 104 0.38 -11.80 5.02
C LEU A 104 1.36 -12.40 4.01
N ILE A 105 1.38 -11.86 2.79
CA ILE A 105 2.34 -12.21 1.75
C ILE A 105 3.08 -10.96 1.30
N ILE A 106 4.41 -10.98 1.33
CA ILE A 106 5.25 -9.94 0.74
C ILE A 106 5.50 -10.29 -0.73
N LEU A 107 5.08 -9.42 -1.63
CA LEU A 107 5.14 -9.61 -3.09
C LEU A 107 6.39 -8.98 -3.73
N GLY A 108 7.15 -8.20 -2.97
CA GLY A 108 8.35 -7.50 -3.43
C GLY A 108 8.25 -6.00 -3.17
N GLU A 109 8.90 -5.21 -4.02
CA GLU A 109 8.95 -3.76 -3.94
C GLU A 109 8.64 -3.16 -5.32
N ILE A 110 8.00 -1.99 -5.35
CA ILE A 110 7.91 -1.17 -6.56
C ILE A 110 9.23 -0.44 -6.83
N SER A 111 9.43 -0.02 -8.08
CA SER A 111 10.56 0.83 -8.43
C SER A 111 10.56 2.16 -7.67
N VAL A 112 11.75 2.71 -7.45
CA VAL A 112 11.93 4.04 -6.83
C VAL A 112 11.21 5.11 -7.65
N HIS A 113 11.24 5.01 -8.98
CA HIS A 113 10.55 5.95 -9.85
C HIS A 113 9.03 5.96 -9.63
N LEU A 114 8.41 4.78 -9.52
CA LEU A 114 6.97 4.69 -9.23
C LEU A 114 6.66 5.19 -7.81
N LEU A 115 7.51 4.91 -6.83
CA LEU A 115 7.34 5.41 -5.46
C LEU A 115 7.40 6.95 -5.41
N GLU A 116 8.32 7.56 -6.16
CA GLU A 116 8.40 9.02 -6.28
C GLU A 116 7.13 9.62 -6.92
N GLN A 117 6.60 8.98 -7.97
CA GLN A 117 5.33 9.38 -8.58
C GLN A 117 4.17 9.29 -7.58
N VAL A 118 4.10 8.20 -6.81
CA VAL A 118 3.11 8.03 -5.73
C VAL A 118 3.19 9.18 -4.74
N TYR A 119 4.38 9.54 -4.27
CA TYR A 119 4.53 10.65 -3.32
C TYR A 119 4.16 12.00 -3.91
N GLN A 120 4.52 12.28 -5.17
CA GLN A 120 4.14 13.52 -5.85
C GLN A 120 2.62 13.65 -5.98
N SER A 121 1.92 12.54 -6.22
CA SER A 121 0.46 12.57 -6.30
C SER A 121 -0.19 12.68 -4.92
N ILE A 122 0.35 12.01 -3.89
CA ILE A 122 -0.14 12.15 -2.49
C ILE A 122 -0.02 13.60 -2.01
N GLU A 123 1.12 14.25 -2.27
CA GLU A 123 1.38 15.64 -1.85
C GLU A 123 0.36 16.64 -2.42
N LYS A 124 -0.22 16.33 -3.58
CA LYS A 124 -1.19 17.18 -4.29
C LYS A 124 -2.64 16.71 -4.13
N SER A 125 -2.87 15.57 -3.48
CA SER A 125 -4.20 14.95 -3.47
C SER A 125 -5.13 15.66 -2.48
N GLU A 126 -6.33 16.00 -2.96
CA GLU A 126 -7.41 16.51 -2.12
C GLU A 126 -8.23 15.37 -1.47
N LEU A 127 -7.93 14.11 -1.82
CA LEU A 127 -8.71 12.92 -1.42
C LEU A 127 -8.15 12.22 -0.18
N ILE A 128 -6.95 12.59 0.26
CA ILE A 128 -6.26 11.98 1.40
C ILE A 128 -6.35 12.91 2.60
N GLU A 129 -6.69 12.37 3.78
CA GLU A 129 -6.70 13.18 5.00
C GLU A 129 -5.32 13.81 5.25
N GLN A 130 -5.28 15.12 5.53
CA GLN A 130 -4.03 15.87 5.69
C GLN A 130 -3.07 15.26 6.72
N LYS A 131 -3.60 14.68 7.81
CA LYS A 131 -2.79 13.99 8.83
C LYS A 131 -1.97 12.83 8.25
N PHE A 132 -2.51 12.10 7.28
CA PHE A 132 -1.80 11.01 6.62
C PHE A 132 -0.76 11.55 5.66
N ILE A 133 -1.09 12.60 4.89
CA ILE A 133 -0.12 13.27 4.01
C ILE A 133 1.10 13.72 4.81
N SER A 134 0.92 14.41 5.94
CA SER A 134 2.02 14.86 6.79
C SER A 134 2.90 13.70 7.26
N LEU A 135 2.31 12.63 7.78
CA LEU A 135 3.05 11.44 8.24
C LEU A 135 3.87 10.79 7.11
N ILE A 136 3.25 10.62 5.93
CA ILE A 136 3.90 10.01 4.77
C ILE A 136 5.09 10.85 4.31
N LEU A 137 4.92 12.17 4.23
CA LEU A 137 5.96 13.08 3.73
C LEU A 137 7.10 13.28 4.73
N GLU A 138 6.84 13.26 6.04
CA GLU A 138 7.89 13.28 7.07
C GLU A 138 8.83 12.06 6.96
N GLU A 139 8.29 10.91 6.52
CA GLU A 139 9.03 9.67 6.36
C GLU A 139 9.73 9.54 4.99
N LYS A 140 9.32 10.32 3.99
CA LYS A 140 10.00 10.42 2.68
C LYS A 140 11.40 11.04 2.79
N ILE A 141 11.63 11.91 3.78
CA ILE A 141 12.81 12.79 3.89
C ILE A 141 13.98 12.16 4.69
N LYS A 142 13.80 10.94 5.23
CA LYS A 142 14.82 10.26 6.06
C LYS A 142 15.28 8.96 5.44
#